data_AF-A0A174HV84-F1
#
_entry.id   AF-A0A174HV84-F1
#
_cell.length_a   1.000
_cell.length_b   1.000
_cell.length_c   1.000
_cell.angle_alpha   90.00
_cell.angle_beta   90.00
_cell.angle_gamma   90.00
#
_symmetry.space_group_name_H-M   'P 1'
#
loop_
_entity.id
_entity.type
_entity.pdbx_description
1 polymer ?
#
loop_
_entity_poly.entity_id
_entity_poly.type
_entity_poly.pdbx_seq_one_letter_code
_entity_poly.pdbx_strand_id
1 'polypeptide(L)'
;MNKIIKREHIDIAVYKSSSAEVIQKREKLQQYDHISRAGIFRLLWMNSDLSKANCTYIMEHYPKIRHLDICIRDFRNMYNQKSMVLLYLFIEKYKLSEIQELSRFAAGLEKLIEAVENSVTNPLSNGFVEGTSNKLKMIKRTRYGRCSYQLLEAKLMYRPSV
;
A
#
# COMPACT_ATOMS: atom_id res chain seq x y z
N MET A 1 13.64 15.22 40.91
CA MET A 1 13.46 16.58 40.37
C MET A 1 12.29 17.33 40.99
N ASN A 2 11.03 16.89 40.84
CA ASN A 2 9.84 17.65 41.32
C ASN A 2 9.78 17.98 42.83
N LYS A 3 10.42 17.18 43.70
CA LYS A 3 10.44 17.43 45.16
C LYS A 3 11.40 18.55 45.59
N ILE A 4 12.51 18.76 44.85
CA ILE A 4 13.51 19.80 45.13
C ILE A 4 12.98 21.16 44.65
N ILE A 5 12.36 21.18 43.47
CA ILE A 5 11.73 22.36 42.88
C ILE A 5 10.69 22.98 43.82
N LYS A 6 9.84 22.16 44.45
CA LYS A 6 8.85 22.62 45.44
C LYS A 6 9.47 23.11 46.76
N ARG A 7 10.64 22.61 47.14
CA ARG A 7 11.31 22.94 48.40
C ARG A 7 12.06 24.26 48.32
N GLU A 8 12.62 24.55 47.16
CA GLU A 8 13.49 25.71 46.91
C GLU A 8 12.77 26.88 46.20
N HIS A 9 11.44 26.80 46.03
CA HIS A 9 10.63 27.83 45.35
C HIS A 9 11.18 28.28 43.98
N ILE A 10 11.77 27.35 43.22
CA ILE A 10 12.36 27.66 41.92
C ILE A 10 11.24 27.82 40.89
N ASP A 11 11.07 29.02 40.35
CA ASP A 11 10.14 29.29 39.25
C ASP A 11 10.59 28.59 37.97
N ILE A 12 9.75 27.69 37.46
CA ILE A 12 10.00 26.97 36.21
C ILE A 12 9.15 27.57 35.11
N ALA A 13 9.79 28.31 34.20
CA ALA A 13 9.21 28.59 32.90
C ALA A 13 9.30 27.31 32.04
N VAL A 14 8.19 26.58 31.93
CA VAL A 14 8.11 25.41 31.03
C VAL A 14 8.28 25.92 29.61
N TYR A 15 9.43 25.63 29.00
CA TYR A 15 9.68 25.91 27.59
C TYR A 15 8.62 25.20 26.75
N LYS A 16 7.71 25.97 26.16
CA LYS A 16 6.75 25.48 25.17
C LYS A 16 7.34 25.75 23.79
N SER A 17 7.72 24.69 23.07
CA SER A 17 8.31 24.79 21.73
C SER A 17 7.35 25.29 20.64
N SER A 18 6.05 25.38 20.96
CA SER A 18 4.98 25.77 20.03
C SER A 18 4.36 27.09 20.48
N SER A 19 4.15 28.01 19.54
CA SER A 19 3.51 29.30 19.81
C SER A 19 2.06 29.14 20.27
N ALA A 20 1.53 30.14 20.98
CA ALA A 20 0.14 30.14 21.46
C ALA A 20 -0.87 29.97 20.30
N GLU A 21 -0.58 30.55 19.14
CA GLU A 21 -1.38 30.42 17.92
C GLU A 21 -1.45 28.99 17.41
N VAL A 22 -0.33 28.24 17.44
CA VAL A 22 -0.27 26.83 17.01
C VAL A 22 -1.07 25.95 17.98
N ILE A 23 -1.05 26.27 19.27
CA ILE A 23 -1.80 25.55 20.30
C ILE A 23 -3.31 25.78 20.10
N GLN A 24 -3.77 27.03 19.98
CA GLN A 24 -5.17 27.34 19.68
C GLN A 24 -5.65 26.70 18.37
N LYS A 25 -4.81 26.70 17.33
CA LYS A 25 -5.15 26.05 16.06
C LYS A 25 -5.31 24.53 16.22
N ARG A 26 -4.48 23.88 17.05
CA ARG A 26 -4.63 22.44 17.36
C ARG A 26 -5.91 22.14 18.13
N GLU A 27 -6.26 22.96 19.12
CA GLU A 27 -7.51 22.82 19.89
C GLU A 27 -8.73 22.95 18.97
N LYS A 28 -8.72 23.93 18.05
CA LYS A 28 -9.77 24.06 17.02
C LYS A 28 -9.84 22.87 16.06
N LEU A 29 -8.74 22.19 15.79
CA LEU A 29 -8.71 21.02 14.90
C LEU A 29 -9.18 19.74 15.60
N GLN A 30 -9.09 19.66 16.94
CA GLN A 30 -9.56 18.50 17.70
C GLN A 30 -11.07 18.28 17.63
N GLN A 31 -11.85 19.28 17.20
CA GLN A 31 -13.29 19.14 16.99
C GLN A 31 -13.65 18.30 15.75
N TYR A 32 -12.69 18.05 14.86
CA TYR A 32 -12.91 17.27 13.64
C TYR A 32 -12.33 15.87 13.76
N ASP A 33 -13.06 14.89 13.23
CA ASP A 33 -12.52 13.55 13.04
C ASP A 33 -11.44 13.56 11.96
N HIS A 34 -10.22 13.18 12.34
CA HIS A 34 -9.10 13.13 11.43
C HIS A 34 -9.00 11.77 10.75
N ILE A 35 -9.11 11.77 9.42
CA ILE A 35 -8.91 10.58 8.59
C ILE A 35 -7.56 10.69 7.88
N SER A 36 -6.64 9.79 8.20
CA SER A 36 -5.34 9.74 7.54
C SER A 36 -5.42 9.05 6.17
N ARG A 37 -4.57 9.47 5.22
CA ARG A 37 -4.40 8.80 3.93
C ARG A 37 -4.04 7.31 4.09
N ALA A 38 -3.20 6.99 5.08
CA ALA A 38 -2.84 5.62 5.40
C ALA A 38 -4.07 4.81 5.87
N GLY A 39 -4.97 5.44 6.63
CA GLY A 39 -6.26 4.86 7.01
C GLY A 39 -7.12 4.53 5.79
N ILE A 40 -7.26 5.47 4.84
CA ILE A 40 -8.00 5.24 3.59
C ILE A 40 -7.39 4.08 2.79
N PHE A 41 -6.05 4.03 2.69
CA PHE A 41 -5.38 2.94 1.99
C PHE A 41 -5.63 1.58 2.66
N ARG A 42 -5.57 1.51 3.99
CA ARG A 42 -5.88 0.28 4.73
C ARG A 42 -7.36 -0.10 4.64
N LEU A 43 -8.28 0.86 4.61
CA LEU A 43 -9.68 0.59 4.31
C LEU A 43 -9.82 -0.12 2.97
N LEU A 44 -9.26 0.46 1.90
CA LEU A 44 -9.36 -0.08 0.54
C LEU A 44 -8.71 -1.46 0.40
N TRP A 45 -7.57 -1.69 1.04
CA TRP A 45 -6.78 -2.91 0.84
C TRP A 45 -7.02 -3.99 1.90
N MET A 46 -7.31 -3.63 3.14
CA MET A 46 -7.43 -4.56 4.27
C MET A 46 -8.84 -4.60 4.86
N ASN A 47 -9.78 -3.78 4.38
CA ASN A 47 -11.12 -3.62 4.96
C ASN A 47 -11.10 -3.30 6.46
N SER A 48 -10.08 -2.56 6.93
CA SER A 48 -9.84 -2.30 8.36
C SER A 48 -9.70 -0.81 8.72
N ASP A 49 -9.68 -0.55 10.03
CA ASP A 49 -9.14 0.66 10.68
C ASP A 49 -9.92 1.98 10.60
N LEU A 50 -11.11 2.02 10.01
CA LEU A 50 -11.98 3.19 10.05
C LEU A 50 -13.32 2.86 10.71
N SER A 51 -13.87 3.84 11.43
CA SER A 51 -15.24 3.74 11.95
C SER A 51 -16.23 3.60 10.79
N LYS A 52 -17.36 2.91 11.03
CA LYS A 52 -18.41 2.75 10.01
C LYS A 52 -18.90 4.10 9.48
N ALA A 53 -19.06 5.09 10.37
CA ALA A 53 -19.45 6.45 10.00
C ALA A 53 -18.44 7.09 9.02
N ASN A 54 -17.14 6.97 9.29
CA ASN A 54 -16.11 7.50 8.41
C ASN A 54 -16.06 6.77 7.07
N CYS A 55 -16.25 5.45 7.06
CA CYS A 55 -16.36 4.68 5.82
C CYS A 55 -17.54 5.14 4.97
N THR A 56 -18.74 5.24 5.55
CA THR A 56 -19.94 5.71 4.85
C THR A 56 -19.73 7.11 4.29
N TYR A 57 -19.21 8.03 5.12
CA TYR A 57 -18.91 9.39 4.70
C TYR A 57 -17.95 9.44 3.51
N ILE A 58 -16.86 8.66 3.53
CA ILE A 58 -15.90 8.60 2.43
C ILE A 58 -16.58 8.09 1.15
N MET A 59 -17.35 7.01 1.24
CA MET A 59 -17.97 6.37 0.07
C MET A 59 -19.07 7.25 -0.56
N GLU A 60 -19.74 8.07 0.24
CA GLU A 60 -20.76 9.01 -0.23
C GLU A 60 -20.15 10.28 -0.84
N HIS A 61 -19.18 10.89 -0.17
CA HIS A 61 -18.62 12.18 -0.59
C HIS A 61 -17.47 12.08 -1.60
N TYR A 62 -16.80 10.92 -1.71
CA TYR A 62 -15.65 10.73 -2.59
C TYR A 62 -15.91 9.58 -3.59
N PRO A 63 -16.70 9.83 -4.66
CA PRO A 63 -17.13 8.78 -5.59
C PRO A 63 -15.97 8.06 -6.28
N LYS A 64 -14.83 8.74 -6.49
CA LYS A 64 -13.61 8.12 -7.03
C LYS A 64 -13.03 7.03 -6.11
N ILE A 65 -13.08 7.25 -4.79
CA ILE A 65 -12.62 6.26 -3.81
C ILE A 65 -13.56 5.06 -3.81
N ARG A 66 -14.87 5.30 -3.89
CA ARG A 66 -15.87 4.23 -4.02
C ARG A 66 -15.67 3.42 -5.30
N HIS A 67 -15.41 4.07 -6.42
CA HIS A 67 -15.14 3.37 -7.69
C HIS A 67 -13.88 2.50 -7.61
N LEU A 68 -12.83 3.00 -6.94
CA LEU A 68 -11.59 2.25 -6.70
C LEU A 68 -11.81 1.05 -5.77
N ASP A 69 -12.59 1.21 -4.70
CA ASP A 69 -12.97 0.13 -3.79
C ASP A 69 -13.69 -1.01 -4.53
N ILE A 70 -14.67 -0.66 -5.37
CA ILE A 70 -15.39 -1.64 -6.21
C ILE A 70 -14.40 -2.35 -7.16
N CYS A 71 -13.49 -1.61 -7.80
CA CYS A 71 -12.46 -2.19 -8.67
C CYS A 71 -11.57 -3.19 -7.93
N ILE A 72 -11.09 -2.85 -6.73
CA ILE A 72 -10.25 -3.76 -5.92
C ILE A 72 -11.03 -5.04 -5.57
N ARG A 73 -12.31 -4.92 -5.22
CA ARG A 73 -13.16 -6.08 -4.89
C ARG A 73 -13.42 -6.96 -6.10
N ASP A 74 -13.76 -6.37 -7.25
CA ASP A 74 -13.98 -7.11 -8.49
C ASP A 74 -12.71 -7.85 -8.92
N PHE A 75 -11.55 -7.18 -8.84
CA PHE A 75 -10.26 -7.80 -9.14
C PHE A 75 -9.94 -8.98 -8.20
N ARG A 76 -10.18 -8.83 -6.89
CA ARG A 76 -10.01 -9.93 -5.93
C ARG A 76 -10.96 -11.08 -6.22
N ASN A 77 -12.22 -10.77 -6.52
CA ASN A 77 -13.22 -11.79 -6.81
C ASN A 77 -12.84 -12.61 -8.04
N MET A 78 -12.32 -11.96 -9.09
CA MET A 78 -11.78 -12.62 -10.28
C MET A 78 -10.72 -13.67 -9.95
N TYR A 79 -9.71 -13.33 -9.12
CA TYR A 79 -8.66 -14.28 -8.70
C TYR A 79 -9.16 -15.33 -7.71
N ASN A 80 -10.06 -14.97 -6.79
CA ASN A 80 -10.63 -15.91 -5.83
C ASN A 80 -11.47 -16.99 -6.51
N GLN A 81 -12.25 -16.61 -7.52
CA GLN A 81 -13.07 -17.53 -8.30
C GLN A 81 -12.31 -18.22 -9.43
N LYS A 82 -11.09 -17.75 -9.75
CA LYS A 82 -10.28 -18.21 -10.89
C LYS A 82 -11.07 -18.21 -12.20
N SER A 83 -11.92 -17.19 -12.40
CA SER A 83 -12.88 -17.13 -13.50
C SER A 83 -12.38 -16.25 -14.65
N MET A 84 -12.20 -16.85 -15.82
CA MET A 84 -11.85 -16.13 -17.05
C MET A 84 -12.97 -15.19 -17.49
N VAL A 85 -14.24 -15.57 -17.26
CA VAL A 85 -15.39 -14.72 -17.60
C VAL A 85 -15.32 -13.41 -16.81
N LEU A 86 -15.01 -13.49 -15.50
CA LEU A 86 -14.84 -12.29 -14.68
C LEU A 86 -13.65 -11.43 -15.13
N LEU A 87 -12.57 -12.04 -15.65
CA LEU A 87 -11.43 -11.31 -16.21
C LEU A 87 -11.83 -10.47 -17.43
N TYR A 88 -12.52 -11.07 -18.39
CA TYR A 88 -12.95 -10.34 -19.59
C TYR A 88 -13.93 -9.22 -19.25
N LEU A 89 -14.91 -9.49 -18.38
CA LEU A 89 -15.84 -8.47 -17.88
C LEU A 89 -15.11 -7.35 -17.12
N PHE A 90 -14.11 -7.69 -16.31
CA PHE A 90 -13.29 -6.71 -15.60
C PHE A 90 -12.56 -5.80 -16.59
N ILE A 91 -11.88 -6.37 -17.59
CA ILE A 91 -11.15 -5.59 -18.60
C ILE A 91 -12.08 -4.64 -19.34
N GLU A 92 -13.21 -5.15 -19.85
CA GLU A 92 -14.19 -4.33 -20.59
C GLU A 92 -14.73 -3.18 -19.73
N LYS A 93 -15.16 -3.49 -18.50
CA LYS A 93 -15.71 -2.51 -17.54
C LYS A 93 -14.71 -1.40 -17.23
N TYR A 94 -13.45 -1.75 -16.92
CA TYR A 94 -12.48 -0.78 -16.42
C TYR A 94 -11.70 -0.07 -17.53
N LYS A 95 -11.67 -0.59 -18.77
CA LYS A 95 -11.16 0.15 -19.94
C LYS A 95 -11.94 1.45 -20.19
N LEU A 96 -13.26 1.43 -19.93
CA LEU A 96 -14.16 2.57 -20.08
C LEU A 96 -14.26 3.44 -18.81
N SER A 97 -13.44 3.17 -17.78
CA SER A 97 -13.45 3.95 -16.55
C SER A 97 -12.99 5.40 -16.80
N GLU A 98 -13.66 6.36 -16.16
CA GLU A 98 -13.25 7.77 -16.15
C GLU A 98 -11.89 7.99 -15.45
N ILE A 99 -11.47 7.04 -14.61
CA ILE A 99 -10.17 7.08 -13.96
C ILE A 99 -9.12 6.57 -14.95
N GLN A 100 -8.34 7.48 -15.50
CA GLN A 100 -7.36 7.19 -16.56
C GLN A 100 -6.37 6.09 -16.16
N GLU A 101 -5.97 6.03 -14.89
CA GLU A 101 -5.09 5.00 -14.36
C GLU A 101 -5.73 3.61 -14.40
N LEU A 102 -7.03 3.49 -14.13
CA LEU A 102 -7.76 2.22 -14.23
C LEU A 102 -7.96 1.80 -15.69
N SER A 103 -8.29 2.75 -16.56
CA SER A 103 -8.41 2.50 -18.00
C SER A 103 -7.09 2.00 -18.60
N ARG A 104 -5.97 2.66 -18.27
CA ARG A 104 -4.62 2.23 -18.67
C ARG A 104 -4.25 0.87 -18.10
N PHE A 105 -4.59 0.60 -16.84
CA PHE A 105 -4.35 -0.68 -16.22
C PHE A 105 -5.09 -1.81 -16.95
N ALA A 106 -6.39 -1.63 -17.19
CA ALA A 106 -7.21 -2.62 -17.90
C ALA A 106 -6.74 -2.84 -19.35
N ALA A 107 -6.38 -1.78 -20.07
CA ALA A 107 -5.77 -1.89 -21.40
C ALA A 107 -4.40 -2.61 -21.36
N GLY A 108 -3.64 -2.45 -20.28
CA GLY A 108 -2.39 -3.19 -20.06
C GLY A 108 -2.62 -4.68 -19.85
N LEU A 109 -3.66 -5.06 -19.11
CA LEU A 109 -4.05 -6.46 -18.93
C LEU A 109 -4.45 -7.11 -20.26
N GLU A 110 -5.24 -6.40 -21.07
CA GLU A 110 -5.68 -6.88 -22.38
C GLU A 110 -4.51 -7.12 -23.34
N LYS A 111 -3.51 -6.23 -23.35
CA LYS A 111 -2.29 -6.43 -24.16
C LYS A 111 -1.48 -7.66 -23.77
N LEU A 112 -1.63 -8.13 -22.53
CA LEU A 112 -0.93 -9.29 -21.98
C LEU A 112 -1.90 -10.43 -21.66
N ILE A 113 -3.01 -10.53 -22.40
CA ILE A 113 -4.13 -11.40 -22.05
C ILE A 113 -3.72 -12.85 -21.78
N GLU A 114 -2.88 -13.43 -22.63
CA GLU A 114 -2.41 -14.81 -22.47
C GLU A 114 -1.68 -15.04 -21.13
N ALA A 115 -0.83 -14.10 -20.71
CA ALA A 115 -0.14 -14.19 -19.43
C ALA A 115 -1.11 -13.99 -18.24
N VAL A 116 -2.09 -13.09 -18.41
CA VAL A 116 -3.08 -12.81 -17.36
C VAL A 116 -4.05 -13.98 -17.19
N GLU A 117 -4.52 -14.59 -18.28
CA GLU A 117 -5.36 -15.80 -18.23
C GLU A 117 -4.67 -16.93 -17.48
N ASN A 118 -3.39 -17.18 -17.80
CA ASN A 118 -2.57 -18.15 -17.09
C ASN A 118 -2.45 -17.80 -15.61
N SER A 119 -2.27 -16.52 -15.27
CA SER A 119 -2.17 -16.08 -13.87
C SER A 119 -3.46 -16.27 -13.05
N VAL A 120 -4.63 -16.19 -13.69
CA VAL A 120 -5.94 -16.33 -13.03
C VAL A 120 -6.31 -17.81 -12.85
N THR A 121 -6.02 -18.66 -13.83
CA THR A 121 -6.46 -20.06 -13.86
C THR A 121 -5.48 -21.02 -13.19
N ASN A 122 -4.17 -20.77 -13.35
CA ASN A 122 -3.14 -21.70 -12.92
C ASN A 122 -2.87 -21.60 -11.41
N PRO A 123 -2.74 -22.72 -10.67
CA PRO A 123 -2.30 -22.69 -9.28
C PRO A 123 -0.83 -22.26 -9.07
N LEU A 124 -0.02 -22.27 -10.12
CA LEU A 124 1.41 -21.93 -10.03
C LEU A 124 1.62 -20.43 -9.77
N SER A 125 2.56 -20.11 -8.89
CA SER A 125 2.92 -18.74 -8.55
C SER A 125 4.35 -18.43 -9.00
N ASN A 126 4.54 -17.26 -9.60
CA ASN A 126 5.87 -16.71 -9.88
C ASN A 126 6.62 -16.24 -8.61
N GLY A 127 6.04 -16.37 -7.42
CA GLY A 127 6.62 -15.87 -6.17
C GLY A 127 8.02 -16.40 -5.87
N PHE A 128 8.33 -17.65 -6.21
CA PHE A 128 9.68 -18.21 -6.04
C PHE A 128 10.71 -17.53 -6.95
N VAL A 129 10.34 -17.33 -8.21
CA VAL A 129 11.19 -16.66 -9.22
C VAL A 129 11.40 -15.20 -8.85
N GLU A 130 10.33 -14.51 -8.45
CA GLU A 130 10.38 -13.13 -7.97
C GLU A 130 11.20 -12.99 -6.69
N GLY A 131 11.09 -13.94 -5.76
CA GLY A 131 11.91 -13.98 -4.55
C GLY A 131 13.41 -14.05 -4.87
N THR A 132 13.79 -14.92 -5.81
CA THR A 132 15.18 -15.04 -6.28
C THR A 132 15.65 -13.75 -6.97
N SER A 133 14.82 -13.17 -7.85
CA SER A 133 15.10 -11.87 -8.49
C SER A 133 15.29 -10.75 -7.47
N ASN A 134 14.46 -10.71 -6.43
CA ASN A 134 14.54 -9.73 -5.36
C ASN A 134 15.81 -9.90 -4.51
N LYS A 135 16.18 -11.14 -4.16
CA LYS A 135 17.45 -11.46 -3.49
C LYS A 135 18.64 -10.98 -4.31
N LEU A 136 18.64 -11.28 -5.62
CA LEU A 136 19.68 -10.84 -6.54
C LEU A 136 19.78 -9.31 -6.61
N LYS A 137 18.65 -8.62 -6.78
CA LYS A 137 18.59 -7.14 -6.79
C LYS A 137 19.12 -6.54 -5.50
N MET A 138 18.81 -7.14 -4.34
CA MET A 138 19.31 -6.69 -3.04
C MET A 138 20.83 -6.85 -2.93
N ILE A 139 21.38 -8.00 -3.32
CA ILE A 139 22.83 -8.22 -3.33
C ILE A 139 23.52 -7.20 -4.23
N LYS A 140 22.98 -6.99 -5.45
CA LYS A 140 23.50 -6.01 -6.41
C LYS A 140 23.52 -4.59 -5.83
N ARG A 141 22.43 -4.14 -5.18
CA ARG A 141 22.38 -2.80 -4.55
C ARG A 141 23.43 -2.64 -3.46
N THR A 142 23.60 -3.65 -2.62
CA THR A 142 24.53 -3.60 -1.48
C THR A 142 26.00 -3.77 -1.89
N ARG A 143 26.26 -4.40 -3.04
CA ARG A 143 27.60 -4.85 -3.45
C ARG A 143 28.04 -4.37 -4.83
N TYR A 144 27.38 -3.35 -5.40
CA TYR A 144 27.72 -2.81 -6.71
C TYR A 144 29.23 -2.48 -6.79
N GLY A 145 29.91 -2.99 -7.82
CA GLY A 145 31.36 -2.83 -8.00
C GLY A 145 32.26 -3.54 -6.98
N ARG A 146 31.69 -4.29 -6.01
CA ARG A 146 32.42 -4.94 -4.89
C ARG A 146 32.12 -6.44 -4.76
N CYS A 147 31.49 -7.03 -5.76
CA CYS A 147 31.14 -8.45 -5.82
C CYS A 147 31.69 -9.05 -7.11
N SER A 148 32.64 -9.97 -6.98
CA SER A 148 32.98 -10.87 -8.09
C SER A 148 31.83 -11.85 -8.34
N TYR A 149 31.85 -12.51 -9.48
CA TYR A 149 30.89 -13.56 -9.82
C TYR A 149 30.82 -14.67 -8.76
N GLN A 150 31.99 -15.19 -8.34
CA GLN A 150 32.09 -16.23 -7.30
C GLN A 150 31.43 -15.78 -5.98
N LEU A 151 31.63 -14.53 -5.58
CA LEU A 151 31.01 -14.00 -4.36
C LEU A 151 29.50 -13.79 -4.51
N LEU A 152 29.04 -13.51 -5.73
CA LEU A 152 27.62 -13.42 -6.04
C LEU A 152 26.95 -14.80 -5.96
N GLU A 153 27.54 -15.83 -6.55
CA GLU A 153 27.05 -17.21 -6.45
C GLU A 153 26.96 -17.67 -4.98
N ALA A 154 28.03 -17.45 -4.21
CA ALA A 154 28.06 -17.77 -2.79
C ALA A 154 26.93 -17.06 -2.01
N LYS A 155 26.69 -15.77 -2.29
CA LYS A 155 25.61 -14.99 -1.65
C LYS A 155 24.21 -15.41 -2.10
N LEU A 156 24.07 -15.84 -3.34
CA LEU A 156 22.82 -16.43 -3.83
C LEU A 156 22.56 -17.80 -3.21
N MET A 157 23.57 -18.43 -2.60
CA MET A 157 23.57 -19.82 -2.16
C MET A 157 23.27 -20.75 -3.33
N TYR A 158 23.72 -20.36 -4.52
CA TYR A 158 23.62 -21.18 -5.71
C TYR A 158 24.62 -22.32 -5.55
N ARG A 159 24.12 -23.52 -5.21
CA ARG A 159 24.91 -24.74 -5.33
C ARG A 159 24.63 -25.30 -6.72
N PRO A 160 25.54 -25.15 -7.70
CA PRO A 160 25.43 -25.96 -8.90
C PRO A 160 25.41 -27.41 -8.44
N SER A 161 24.36 -28.14 -8.82
CA SER A 161 24.32 -29.59 -8.66
C SER A 161 25.45 -30.16 -9.51
N VAL A 162 26.56 -30.50 -8.84
CA VAL A 162 27.60 -31.38 -9.40
C VAL A 162 27.04 -32.79 -9.44
#